data_AF-A0A3P3TWE8-F1
#
_entry.id   AF-A0A3P3TWE8-F1
#
_cell.length_a   1.000
_cell.length_b   1.000
_cell.length_c   1.000
_cell.angle_alpha   90.00
_cell.angle_beta   90.00
_cell.angle_gamma   90.00
#
_symmetry.space_group_name_H-M   'P 1'
#
loop_
_entity.id
_entity.type
_entity.pdbx_description
1 polymer ?
#
loop_
_entity_poly.entity_id
_entity_poly.type
_entity_poly.pdbx_seq_one_letter_code
_entity_poly.pdbx_strand_id
1 'polypeptide(L)'
;MEQLEIYPSELSVQLESTIGAFKIVGNYRPNSTRTGVWKIQSIKDNKYYYLKTYSRVQRWHPEVFAYRNWINHLRPYVPELIETFEGENWQAILITSLSGTIMREVNLDADSLHGRYLLGCEKQCT
;
A
#
# COMPACT_ATOMS: atom_id res chain seq x y z
N MET A 1 -10.17 15.51 -14.45
CA MET A 1 -10.19 14.14 -14.99
C MET A 1 -9.42 13.27 -14.03
N GLU A 2 -10.04 12.22 -13.48
CA GLU A 2 -9.29 11.24 -12.68
C GLU A 2 -8.27 10.57 -13.59
N GLN A 3 -6.99 10.76 -13.31
CA GLN A 3 -5.93 10.08 -14.04
C GLN A 3 -5.93 8.61 -13.57
N LEU A 4 -6.67 7.77 -14.29
CA LEU A 4 -6.75 6.34 -14.05
C LEU A 4 -5.58 5.58 -14.68
N GLU A 5 -4.58 6.26 -15.23
CA GLU A 5 -3.40 5.63 -15.81
C GLU A 5 -2.27 5.53 -14.78
N ILE A 6 -1.51 4.44 -14.86
CA ILE A 6 -0.28 4.28 -14.08
C ILE A 6 0.82 5.07 -14.77
N TYR A 7 1.53 5.88 -13.97
CA TYR A 7 2.70 6.61 -14.41
C TYR A 7 3.94 6.17 -13.60
N PRO A 8 5.06 5.87 -14.26
CA PRO A 8 5.29 5.90 -15.71
C PRO A 8 4.62 4.71 -16.45
N SER A 9 4.39 4.85 -17.77
CA SER A 9 3.62 3.88 -18.55
C SER A 9 4.30 2.51 -18.64
N GLU A 10 5.63 2.46 -18.69
CA GLU A 10 6.43 1.22 -18.71
C GLU A 10 6.18 0.32 -17.49
N LEU A 11 5.80 0.91 -16.36
CA LEU A 11 5.46 0.17 -15.16
C LEU A 11 4.22 -0.71 -15.35
N SER A 12 3.30 -0.33 -16.25
CA SER A 12 2.11 -1.14 -16.55
C SER A 12 2.48 -2.49 -17.15
N VAL A 13 3.49 -2.52 -18.03
CA VAL A 13 3.98 -3.75 -18.66
C VAL A 13 4.67 -4.65 -17.63
N GLN A 14 5.47 -4.05 -16.75
CA GLN A 14 6.14 -4.79 -15.68
C GLN A 14 5.12 -5.38 -14.69
N LEU A 15 4.08 -4.62 -14.32
CA LEU A 15 3.00 -5.10 -13.46
C LEU A 15 2.22 -6.25 -14.08
N GLU A 16 1.88 -6.15 -15.36
CA GLU A 16 1.20 -7.22 -16.07
C GLU A 16 2.03 -8.50 -16.09
N SER A 17 3.36 -8.38 -16.19
CA SER A 17 4.27 -9.52 -16.09
C SER A 17 4.32 -10.13 -14.67
N THR A 18 4.14 -9.33 -13.62
CA THR A 18 4.19 -9.78 -12.22
C THR A 18 2.87 -10.42 -11.74
N ILE A 19 1.72 -9.79 -12.03
CA ILE A 19 0.41 -10.22 -11.48
C ILE A 19 -0.61 -10.61 -12.54
N GLY A 20 -0.21 -10.64 -13.81
CA GLY A 20 -1.11 -10.84 -14.95
C GLY A 20 -1.93 -9.59 -15.27
N ALA A 21 -2.88 -9.76 -16.19
CA ALA A 21 -3.84 -8.72 -16.53
C ALA A 21 -4.49 -8.15 -15.26
N PHE A 22 -4.61 -6.83 -15.19
CA PHE A 22 -5.13 -6.11 -14.03
C PHE A 22 -6.06 -4.99 -14.44
N LYS A 23 -6.85 -4.49 -13.49
CA LYS A 23 -7.60 -3.24 -13.63
C LYS A 23 -7.24 -2.27 -12.51
N ILE A 24 -7.29 -0.99 -12.83
CA ILE A 24 -7.04 0.08 -11.86
C ILE A 24 -8.37 0.40 -11.16
N VAL A 25 -8.36 0.28 -9.85
CA VAL A 25 -9.54 0.43 -8.98
C VAL A 25 -9.63 1.85 -8.45
N GLY A 26 -8.49 2.51 -8.25
CA GLY A 26 -8.45 3.91 -7.84
C GLY A 26 -7.05 4.49 -7.82
N ASN A 27 -6.98 5.81 -7.96
CA ASN A 27 -5.77 6.62 -7.81
C ASN A 27 -5.91 7.54 -6.60
N TYR A 28 -5.05 7.34 -5.59
CA TYR A 28 -5.06 8.11 -4.33
C TYR A 28 -4.14 9.34 -4.36
N ARG A 29 -3.43 9.55 -5.47
CA ARG A 29 -2.54 10.70 -5.70
C ARG A 29 -2.68 11.26 -7.14
N PRO A 30 -3.91 11.59 -7.61
CA PRO A 30 -4.13 11.97 -9.01
C PRO A 30 -3.43 13.27 -9.43
N ASN A 31 -3.08 14.15 -8.48
CA ASN A 31 -2.46 15.44 -8.76
C ASN A 31 -0.97 15.49 -8.39
N SER A 32 -0.33 14.33 -8.19
CA SER A 32 1.08 14.29 -7.79
C SER A 32 1.97 13.83 -8.94
N THR A 33 2.93 14.67 -9.30
CA THR A 33 4.00 14.35 -10.26
C THR A 33 5.19 13.62 -9.61
N ARG A 34 5.22 13.58 -8.27
CA ARG A 34 6.35 13.02 -7.50
C ARG A 34 6.08 11.63 -6.97
N THR A 35 4.84 11.36 -6.57
CA THR A 35 4.47 10.11 -5.93
C THR A 35 3.12 9.66 -6.43
N GLY A 36 3.03 8.44 -6.94
CA GLY A 36 1.77 7.84 -7.31
C GLY A 36 1.36 6.74 -6.32
N VAL A 37 0.05 6.60 -6.10
CA VAL A 37 -0.50 5.50 -5.31
C VAL A 37 -1.77 5.00 -5.99
N TRP A 38 -1.74 3.78 -6.49
CA TRP A 38 -2.89 3.14 -7.14
C TRP A 38 -3.30 1.89 -6.37
N LYS A 39 -4.60 1.67 -6.28
CA LYS A 39 -5.14 0.34 -5.96
C LYS A 39 -5.46 -0.34 -7.27
N ILE A 40 -4.96 -1.56 -7.41
CA ILE A 40 -5.17 -2.38 -8.60
C ILE A 40 -5.73 -3.74 -8.19
N GLN A 41 -6.43 -4.37 -9.11
CA GLN A 41 -6.99 -5.71 -8.94
C GLN A 41 -6.47 -6.62 -10.04
N SER A 42 -5.85 -7.75 -9.68
CA SER A 42 -5.51 -8.79 -10.66
C SER A 42 -6.80 -9.44 -11.15
N ILE A 43 -6.89 -9.66 -12.47
CA ILE A 43 -8.02 -10.34 -13.08
C ILE A 43 -7.96 -11.86 -12.82
N LYS A 44 -6.75 -12.41 -12.67
CA LYS A 44 -6.55 -13.87 -12.55
C LYS A 44 -7.08 -14.43 -11.23
N ASP A 45 -6.78 -13.77 -10.11
CA ASP A 45 -7.13 -14.26 -8.77
C ASP A 45 -8.02 -13.29 -7.97
N ASN A 46 -8.47 -12.21 -8.61
CA ASN A 46 -9.33 -11.18 -8.03
C ASN A 46 -8.74 -10.48 -6.79
N LYS A 47 -7.43 -10.64 -6.53
CA LYS A 47 -6.76 -10.01 -5.38
C LYS A 47 -6.46 -8.54 -5.64
N TYR A 48 -6.47 -7.77 -4.55
CA TYR A 48 -6.12 -6.37 -4.56
C TYR A 48 -4.67 -6.15 -4.16
N TYR A 49 -4.04 -5.20 -4.82
CA TYR A 49 -2.69 -4.75 -4.56
C TYR A 49 -2.64 -3.23 -4.50
N TYR A 50 -1.62 -2.72 -3.84
CA TYR A 50 -1.26 -1.31 -3.91
C TYR A 50 0.06 -1.15 -4.66
N LEU A 51 0.04 -0.27 -5.65
CA LEU A 51 1.21 0.19 -6.36
C LEU A 51 1.58 1.57 -5.83
N LYS A 52 2.84 1.74 -5.41
CA LYS A 52 3.37 3.07 -5.06
C LYS A 52 4.53 3.40 -5.97
N THR A 53 4.54 4.59 -6.55
CA THR A 53 5.66 5.10 -7.38
C THR A 53 6.28 6.34 -6.76
N TYR A 54 7.57 6.55 -7.04
CA TYR A 54 8.35 7.69 -6.58
C TYR A 54 9.31 8.13 -7.68
N SER A 55 9.34 9.43 -8.00
CA SER A 55 10.28 10.01 -8.97
C SER A 55 11.63 10.42 -8.37
N ARG A 56 11.85 10.19 -7.06
CA ARG A 56 13.10 10.51 -6.37
C ARG A 56 13.72 9.24 -5.81
N VAL A 57 14.73 8.73 -6.51
CA VAL A 57 15.40 7.45 -6.23
C VAL A 57 16.01 7.38 -4.82
N GLN A 58 16.44 8.53 -4.27
CA GLN A 58 17.19 8.58 -3.01
C GLN A 58 16.38 8.28 -1.73
N ARG A 59 15.04 8.36 -1.75
CA ARG A 59 14.19 8.19 -0.53
C ARG A 59 13.54 6.81 -0.41
N TRP A 60 13.87 5.91 -1.31
CA TRP A 60 13.21 4.63 -1.52
C TRP A 60 13.63 3.51 -0.58
N HIS A 61 14.92 3.49 -0.23
CA HIS A 61 15.54 2.41 0.53
C HIS A 61 14.88 2.09 1.89
N PRO A 62 14.36 3.05 2.68
CA PRO A 62 13.80 2.72 4.00
C PRO A 62 12.57 1.81 3.95
N GLU A 63 11.64 2.06 3.02
CA GLU A 63 10.40 1.28 2.94
C GLU A 63 10.70 -0.15 2.45
N VAL A 64 11.47 -0.30 1.37
CA VAL A 64 11.89 -1.61 0.85
C VAL A 64 12.74 -2.37 1.88
N PHE A 65 13.64 -1.68 2.58
CA PHE A 65 14.45 -2.28 3.64
C PHE A 65 13.57 -2.81 4.77
N ALA A 66 12.56 -2.05 5.21
CA ALA A 66 11.61 -2.51 6.22
C ALA A 66 10.89 -3.78 5.77
N TYR A 67 10.36 -3.80 4.53
CA TYR A 67 9.71 -4.99 3.96
C TYR A 67 10.62 -6.23 3.96
N ARG A 68 11.88 -6.06 3.57
CA ARG A 68 12.84 -7.17 3.46
C ARG A 68 13.31 -7.72 4.80
N ASN A 69 13.39 -6.87 5.84
CA ASN A 69 14.07 -7.24 7.08
C ASN A 69 13.13 -7.39 8.30
N TRP A 70 12.05 -6.62 8.39
CA TRP A 70 11.29 -6.47 9.64
C TRP A 70 9.89 -7.08 9.59
N ILE A 71 9.31 -7.23 8.40
CA ILE A 71 7.88 -7.52 8.25
C ILE A 71 7.52 -8.98 8.58
N ASN A 72 8.47 -9.91 8.50
CA ASN A 72 8.22 -11.32 8.81
C ASN A 72 7.65 -11.54 10.22
N HIS A 73 8.04 -10.73 11.20
CA HIS A 73 7.55 -10.82 12.58
C HIS A 73 6.21 -10.11 12.82
N LEU A 74 5.74 -9.33 11.85
CA LEU A 74 4.51 -8.52 11.98
C LEU A 74 3.33 -9.10 11.18
N ARG A 75 3.56 -10.15 10.40
CA ARG A 75 2.48 -10.87 9.69
C ARG A 75 1.47 -11.43 10.71
N PRO A 76 0.16 -11.41 10.40
CA PRO A 76 -0.47 -11.03 9.12
C PRO A 76 -0.90 -9.54 9.03
N TYR A 77 -0.46 -8.69 9.96
CA TYR A 77 -1.00 -7.32 10.12
C TYR A 77 -0.34 -6.27 9.22
N VAL A 78 0.55 -6.70 8.33
CA VAL A 78 1.37 -5.85 7.47
C VAL A 78 1.26 -6.33 6.03
N PRO A 79 1.30 -5.43 5.04
CA PRO A 79 1.35 -5.84 3.64
C PRO A 79 2.60 -6.69 3.38
N GLU A 80 2.52 -7.53 2.36
CA GLU A 80 3.67 -8.26 1.83
C GLU A 80 4.20 -7.52 0.60
N LEU A 81 5.52 -7.39 0.52
CA LEU A 81 6.19 -6.90 -0.68
C LEU A 81 6.17 -8.00 -1.73
N ILE A 82 5.51 -7.74 -2.85
CA ILE A 82 5.45 -8.65 -4.00
C ILE A 82 6.65 -8.40 -4.91
N GLU A 83 6.86 -7.14 -5.30
CA GLU A 83 7.93 -6.78 -6.21
C GLU A 83 8.38 -5.33 -6.03
N THR A 84 9.64 -5.06 -6.40
CA THR A 84 10.21 -3.73 -6.56
C THR A 84 10.56 -3.49 -8.02
N PHE A 85 10.19 -2.34 -8.53
CA PHE A 85 10.46 -1.90 -9.90
C PHE A 85 11.33 -0.67 -9.89
N GLU A 86 12.23 -0.57 -10.86
CA GLU A 86 13.12 0.57 -11.04
C GLU A 86 13.22 0.88 -12.53
N GLY A 87 13.30 2.17 -12.86
CA GLY A 87 13.56 2.65 -14.21
C GLY A 87 14.23 4.01 -14.19
N GLU A 88 14.20 4.72 -15.32
CA GLU A 88 14.93 5.98 -15.45
C GLU A 88 14.27 7.09 -14.60
N ASN A 89 14.91 7.45 -13.48
CA ASN A 89 14.44 8.46 -12.54
C ASN A 89 13.12 8.13 -11.83
N TRP A 90 12.78 6.85 -11.70
CA TRP A 90 11.62 6.41 -10.93
C TRP A 90 11.82 5.03 -10.30
N GLN A 91 11.09 4.79 -9.22
CA GLN A 91 11.01 3.49 -8.56
C GLN A 91 9.57 3.21 -8.11
N ALA A 92 9.22 1.93 -8.00
CA ALA A 92 7.89 1.52 -7.58
C ALA A 92 7.87 0.21 -6.79
N ILE A 93 6.85 0.04 -5.94
CA ILE A 93 6.65 -1.17 -5.13
C ILE A 93 5.24 -1.64 -5.37
N LEU A 94 5.12 -2.95 -5.45
CA LEU A 94 3.86 -3.65 -5.40
C LEU A 94 3.75 -4.38 -4.08
N ILE A 95 2.68 -4.08 -3.34
CA ILE A 95 2.40 -4.70 -2.05
C ILE A 95 0.98 -5.26 -2.04
N THR A 96 0.74 -6.28 -1.21
CA THR A 96 -0.61 -6.82 -1.01
C THR A 96 -1.54 -5.79 -0.36
N SER A 97 -2.84 -5.87 -0.64
CA SER A 97 -3.83 -5.10 0.11
C SER A 97 -4.08 -5.74 1.47
N LEU A 98 -4.12 -4.92 2.52
CA LEU A 98 -4.70 -5.32 3.80
C LEU A 98 -6.20 -5.08 3.81
N SER A 99 -6.93 -5.96 4.48
CA SER A 99 -8.36 -5.76 4.74
C SER A 99 -8.53 -4.78 5.89
N GLY A 100 -9.49 -3.86 5.77
CA GLY A 100 -9.78 -2.89 6.80
C GLY A 100 -10.11 -1.51 6.23
N THR A 101 -10.30 -0.57 7.13
CA THR A 101 -10.55 0.84 6.82
C THR A 101 -9.48 1.69 7.48
N ILE A 102 -9.01 2.74 6.81
CA ILE A 102 -8.04 3.65 7.41
C ILE A 102 -8.69 4.30 8.62
N MET A 103 -8.01 4.35 9.76
CA MET A 103 -8.60 4.82 11.02
C MET A 103 -9.27 6.21 10.92
N ARG A 104 -8.72 7.10 10.09
CA ARG A 104 -9.30 8.43 9.82
C ARG A 104 -10.63 8.39 9.05
N GLU A 105 -10.86 7.33 8.28
CA GLU A 105 -12.08 7.12 7.49
C GLU A 105 -13.14 6.35 8.30
N VAL A 106 -12.76 5.78 9.46
CA VAL A 106 -13.73 5.12 10.34
C VAL A 106 -14.50 6.20 11.09
N ASN A 107 -15.81 6.21 10.89
CA ASN A 107 -16.72 6.97 11.74
C ASN A 107 -16.90 6.21 13.06
N LEU A 108 -15.94 6.37 13.97
CA LEU A 108 -16.03 5.81 15.30
C LEU A 108 -16.99 6.68 16.13
N ASP A 109 -18.06 6.07 16.60
CA ASP A 109 -18.93 6.69 17.59
C ASP A 109 -18.10 7.03 18.85
N ALA A 110 -18.37 8.17 19.47
CA ALA A 110 -17.56 8.73 20.57
C ALA A 110 -17.45 7.76 21.75
N ASP A 111 -18.48 6.96 22.00
CA ASP A 111 -18.52 5.95 23.07
C ASP A 111 -17.62 4.73 22.78
N SER A 112 -17.39 4.41 21.50
CA SER A 112 -16.50 3.32 21.08
C SER A 112 -15.02 3.66 21.24
N LEU A 113 -14.68 4.96 21.31
CA LEU A 113 -13.32 5.44 21.57
C LEU A 113 -12.94 5.32 23.05
N HIS A 114 -13.91 5.42 23.97
CA HIS A 114 -13.67 5.35 25.42
C HIS A 114 -13.47 3.92 25.94
N GLY A 115 -14.23 2.95 25.41
CA GLY A 115 -14.20 1.56 25.91
C GLY A 115 -12.89 0.79 25.71
N ARG A 116 -12.00 1.23 24.80
CA ARG A 116 -10.72 0.55 24.53
C ARG A 116 -9.50 1.16 25.22
N TYR A 117 -9.59 2.42 25.67
CA TYR A 117 -8.48 3.05 26.40
C TYR A 117 -8.35 2.48 27.83
N LEU A 118 -9.46 2.04 28.44
CA LEU A 118 -9.47 1.50 29.81
C LEU A 118 -9.09 0.00 29.89
N LEU A 119 -9.41 -0.80 28.87
CA LEU A 119 -9.05 -2.24 28.86
C LEU A 119 -7.54 -2.50 28.68
N GLY A 120 -6.75 -1.48 28.35
CA GLY A 120 -5.29 -1.56 28.29
C GLY A 120 -4.58 -1.30 29.62
N CYS A 121 -5.29 -0.85 30.67
CA CYS A 121 -4.68 -0.43 31.94
C CYS A 121 -4.99 -1.36 33.13
N GLU A 122 -5.84 -2.38 32.98
CA GLU A 122 -6.26 -3.24 34.10
C GLU A 122 -5.45 -4.55 34.26
N LYS A 123 -4.32 -4.73 33.56
CA LYS A 123 -3.44 -5.91 33.74
C LYS A 123 -2.05 -5.62 34.29
N GLN A 124 -1.88 -4.54 35.06
CA GLN A 124 -0.70 -4.32 35.90
C GLN A 124 -1.08 -3.62 37.21
N CYS A 125 -1.77 -4.33 38.11
CA CYS A 125 -1.81 -4.00 39.53
C CYS A 125 -2.46 -5.17 40.30
N THR A 126 -1.69 -6.22 40.55
CA THR A 126 -1.81 -7.02 41.78
C THR A 126 -0.48 -7.70 42.05
#